data_AF-A0A8I3A2B1-F1
#
_entry.id   AF-A0A8I3A2B1-F1
#
_cell.length_a   1.000
_cell.length_b   1.000
_cell.length_c   1.000
_cell.angle_alpha   90.00
_cell.angle_beta   90.00
_cell.angle_gamma   90.00
#
_symmetry.space_group_name_H-M   'P 1'
#
loop_
_entity.id
_entity.type
_entity.pdbx_description
1 polymer ?
#
loop_
_entity_poly.entity_id
_entity_poly.type
_entity_poly.pdbx_seq_one_letter_code
_entity_poly.pdbx_strand_id
1 'polypeptide(L)'
;MQADWSDRGVDLAVSRVWPDYRPGSEWSPLPDPNSRFISCTTASTTSQCSQTVHFNLLDGTLLVDGKPLSRLPSAIVQHPLYILIFGEQVLDVIPGDLPGMDYSTRGMISEHRVYFSLPGKVLVIRAKRTAAGQSEIIQLIPREKLENDFPTILLQGHIHWLNLSTSIIDFRPIDRTWESSSENWSVNCTPGQYRMHKGRELLVDIRSPSWTMLSSLLKPLDAPQNLLVTASPLNPDHPSSSLQLAVALPRYGLSFYVNEDRDLQSHNIRDMVYDKNQSIGTLFGLANQLVLRPKLRDNINSGELVPRCVLIPEGEISFQTERHHVRVEVNTRALQRVTYQTYKADTELSCLTGNVSLTNKLYRAYLHALTSSGYSTDPLTGKSGTRRHQAYSGQRLVARSLNSALVMRISCS
;
A
#
# COMPACT_ATOMS: atom_id res chain seq x y z
N MET A 1 -32.12 55.28 12.73
CA MET A 1 -30.91 55.86 12.09
C MET A 1 -30.41 54.82 11.12
N GLN A 2 -30.81 54.91 9.85
CA GLN A 2 -30.31 54.01 8.80
C GLN A 2 -28.87 54.42 8.52
N ALA A 3 -27.93 53.65 9.04
CA ALA A 3 -26.55 53.77 8.62
C ALA A 3 -26.48 53.19 7.20
N ASP A 4 -26.03 54.00 6.25
CA ASP A 4 -25.81 53.63 4.85
C ASP A 4 -24.44 52.96 4.77
N TRP A 5 -24.39 51.65 5.09
CA TRP A 5 -23.18 50.86 4.91
C TRP A 5 -23.16 50.42 3.46
N SER A 6 -22.16 50.83 2.68
CA SER A 6 -22.02 50.29 1.33
C SER A 6 -21.85 48.77 1.40
N ASP A 7 -22.80 47.99 0.88
CA ASP A 7 -22.76 46.52 0.84
C ASP A 7 -21.42 45.99 0.34
N ARG A 8 -20.83 46.69 -0.64
CA ARG A 8 -19.49 46.40 -1.18
C ARG A 8 -18.38 46.40 -0.13
N GLY A 9 -18.47 47.25 0.89
CA GLY A 9 -17.50 47.34 1.97
C GLY A 9 -17.55 46.14 2.91
N VAL A 10 -18.77 45.69 3.25
CA VAL A 10 -18.98 44.50 4.08
C VAL A 10 -18.56 43.25 3.31
N ASP A 11 -18.94 43.13 2.04
CA ASP A 11 -18.52 42.03 1.17
C ASP A 11 -16.99 41.95 1.05
N LEU A 12 -16.31 43.09 0.95
CA LEU A 12 -14.85 43.14 0.90
C LEU A 12 -14.23 42.71 2.23
N ALA A 13 -14.85 43.07 3.37
CA ALA A 13 -14.37 42.65 4.68
C ALA A 13 -14.55 41.13 4.90
N VAL A 14 -15.72 40.60 4.53
CA VAL A 14 -16.02 39.17 4.63
C VAL A 14 -15.12 38.36 3.70
N SER A 15 -14.90 38.79 2.46
CA SER A 15 -14.00 38.10 1.52
C SER A 15 -12.53 38.08 1.98
N ARG A 16 -12.08 39.04 2.79
CA ARG A 16 -10.73 38.98 3.40
C ARG A 16 -10.58 37.87 4.42
N VAL A 17 -11.64 37.54 5.16
CA VAL A 17 -11.62 36.50 6.22
C VAL A 17 -12.02 35.14 5.65
N TRP A 18 -12.90 35.14 4.65
CA TRP A 18 -13.40 33.98 3.93
C TRP A 18 -13.28 34.23 2.42
N PRO A 19 -12.12 33.87 1.80
CA PRO A 19 -11.86 34.14 0.39
C PRO A 19 -12.88 33.57 -0.59
N ASP A 20 -13.56 32.50 -0.20
CA ASP A 20 -14.58 31.81 -1.02
C ASP A 20 -16.01 32.29 -0.74
N TYR A 21 -16.16 33.39 0.00
CA TYR A 21 -17.45 34.05 0.16
C TYR A 21 -17.99 34.46 -1.21
N ARG A 22 -19.26 34.10 -1.46
CA ARG A 22 -19.98 34.38 -2.70
C ARG A 22 -21.13 35.34 -2.38
N PRO A 23 -20.99 36.66 -2.65
CA PRO A 23 -22.06 37.62 -2.44
C PRO A 23 -23.31 37.17 -3.22
N GLY A 24 -24.46 37.12 -2.55
CA GLY A 24 -25.72 36.64 -3.14
C GLY A 24 -26.83 37.68 -2.99
N SER A 25 -27.35 37.84 -1.78
CA SER A 25 -28.31 38.90 -1.44
C SER A 25 -27.60 40.13 -0.88
N GLU A 26 -28.30 41.27 -0.90
CA GLU A 26 -27.92 42.47 -0.13
C GLU A 26 -27.91 42.18 1.37
N TRP A 27 -27.13 42.97 2.12
CA TRP A 27 -27.07 42.86 3.56
C TRP A 27 -28.27 43.57 4.20
N SER A 28 -28.93 42.88 5.12
CA SER A 28 -30.08 43.44 5.84
C SER A 28 -29.94 43.25 7.35
N PRO A 29 -30.31 44.25 8.17
CA PRO A 29 -30.27 44.10 9.62
C PRO A 29 -31.33 43.10 10.09
N LEU A 30 -30.97 42.28 11.08
CA LEU A 30 -31.94 41.39 11.73
C LEU A 30 -32.90 42.19 12.63
N PRO A 31 -34.15 41.73 12.82
CA PRO A 31 -35.08 42.34 13.76
C PRO A 31 -34.62 42.18 15.22
N ASP A 32 -35.15 43.01 16.11
CA ASP A 32 -34.90 42.92 17.54
C ASP A 32 -35.31 41.55 18.10
N PRO A 33 -34.54 40.97 19.06
CA PRO A 33 -33.44 41.59 19.81
C PRO A 33 -32.05 41.47 19.14
N ASN A 34 -31.97 41.04 17.88
CA ASN A 34 -30.70 40.76 17.19
C ASN A 34 -30.26 41.83 16.19
N SER A 35 -30.75 43.07 16.35
CA SER A 35 -30.43 44.23 15.50
C SER A 35 -28.94 44.61 15.41
N ARG A 36 -28.09 44.03 16.26
CA ARG A 36 -26.62 44.09 16.17
C ARG A 36 -26.02 43.27 15.03
N PHE A 37 -26.79 42.34 14.45
CA PHE A 37 -26.38 41.51 13.33
C PHE A 37 -26.97 42.03 12.03
N ILE A 38 -26.13 42.08 11.00
CA ILE A 38 -26.56 42.12 9.60
C ILE A 38 -26.47 40.73 9.01
N SER A 39 -27.36 40.42 8.06
CA SER A 39 -27.44 39.11 7.43
C SER A 39 -27.56 39.20 5.92
N CYS A 40 -26.95 38.25 5.23
CA CYS A 40 -27.09 38.05 3.79
C CYS A 40 -27.13 36.55 3.49
N THR A 41 -27.49 36.20 2.25
CA THR A 41 -27.36 34.83 1.75
C THR A 41 -26.29 34.76 0.67
N THR A 42 -25.52 33.68 0.65
CA THR A 42 -24.53 33.45 -0.41
C THR A 42 -25.21 33.00 -1.70
N ALA A 43 -24.61 33.31 -2.85
CA ALA A 43 -25.14 32.88 -4.14
C ALA A 43 -25.17 31.34 -4.23
N SER A 44 -26.35 30.75 -4.49
CA SER A 44 -26.49 29.32 -4.76
C SER A 44 -25.92 28.97 -6.13
N THR A 45 -25.31 27.78 -6.26
CA THR A 45 -24.93 27.22 -7.56
C THR A 45 -25.56 25.84 -7.72
N THR A 46 -25.44 25.24 -8.91
CA THR A 46 -25.89 23.86 -9.16
C THR A 46 -25.22 22.82 -8.26
N SER A 47 -24.11 23.15 -7.59
CA SER A 47 -23.30 22.23 -6.80
C SER A 47 -23.08 22.66 -5.34
N GLN A 48 -23.58 23.82 -4.94
CA GLN A 48 -23.43 24.35 -3.57
C GLN A 48 -24.71 25.04 -3.12
N CYS A 49 -25.13 24.73 -1.90
CA CYS A 49 -26.26 25.39 -1.26
C CYS A 49 -25.94 26.85 -0.94
N SER A 50 -26.98 27.68 -0.95
CA SER A 50 -26.91 29.02 -0.35
C SER A 50 -26.76 28.88 1.16
N GLN A 51 -25.94 29.74 1.75
CA GLN A 51 -25.65 29.78 3.18
C GLN A 51 -26.03 31.14 3.74
N THR A 52 -26.55 31.15 4.95
CA THR A 52 -26.92 32.40 5.64
C THR A 52 -25.72 32.92 6.41
N VAL A 53 -25.25 34.11 6.06
CA VAL A 53 -24.13 34.76 6.73
C VAL A 53 -24.68 35.81 7.68
N HIS A 54 -24.19 35.82 8.92
CA HIS A 54 -24.50 36.84 9.91
C HIS A 54 -23.21 37.50 10.37
N PHE A 55 -23.18 38.82 10.35
CA PHE A 55 -22.05 39.62 10.82
C PHE A 55 -22.49 40.55 11.94
N ASN A 56 -21.86 40.42 13.10
CA ASN A 56 -22.13 41.28 14.25
C ASN A 56 -21.33 42.57 14.13
N LEU A 57 -22.02 43.69 14.01
CA LEU A 57 -21.41 45.02 13.84
C LEU A 57 -20.69 45.51 15.10
N LEU A 58 -21.00 44.96 16.28
CA LEU A 58 -20.43 45.42 17.54
C LEU A 58 -19.10 44.76 17.90
N ASP A 59 -18.97 43.45 17.65
CA ASP A 59 -17.79 42.67 18.05
C ASP A 59 -17.05 42.02 16.86
N GLY A 60 -17.57 42.17 15.63
CA GLY A 60 -16.96 41.62 14.43
C GLY A 60 -17.16 40.11 14.25
N THR A 61 -18.04 39.47 15.04
CA THR A 61 -18.32 38.03 14.93
C THR A 61 -18.96 37.72 13.58
N LEU A 62 -18.35 36.80 12.84
CA LEU A 62 -18.88 36.27 11.58
C LEU A 62 -19.38 34.83 11.80
N LEU A 63 -20.68 34.63 11.56
CA LEU A 63 -21.34 33.35 11.62
C LEU A 63 -21.82 32.95 10.22
N VAL A 64 -21.67 31.68 9.88
CA VAL A 64 -22.26 31.07 8.68
C VAL A 64 -23.23 30.01 9.18
N ASP A 65 -24.47 30.00 8.68
CA ASP A 65 -25.55 29.12 9.12
C ASP A 65 -25.70 29.03 10.66
N GLY A 66 -25.49 30.17 11.33
CA GLY A 66 -25.56 30.31 12.79
C GLY A 66 -24.35 29.79 13.57
N LYS A 67 -23.28 29.31 12.90
CA LYS A 67 -22.06 28.77 13.52
C LYS A 67 -20.85 29.68 13.26
N PRO A 68 -19.94 29.86 14.23
CA PRO A 68 -18.74 30.64 14.04
C PRO A 68 -17.76 29.92 13.10
N LEU A 69 -16.92 30.72 12.44
CA LEU A 69 -15.68 30.24 11.84
C LEU A 69 -14.85 29.59 12.94
N SER A 70 -14.65 28.27 12.85
CA SER A 70 -14.16 27.49 13.99
C SER A 70 -13.21 26.39 13.52
N ARG A 71 -12.65 25.68 14.50
CA ARG A 71 -11.84 24.48 14.26
C ARG A 71 -12.75 23.26 14.15
N LEU A 72 -12.25 22.22 13.50
CA LEU A 72 -12.94 20.93 13.50
C LEU A 72 -13.10 20.41 14.93
N PRO A 73 -14.24 19.77 15.25
CA PRO A 73 -14.42 19.06 16.51
C PRO A 73 -13.30 18.05 16.76
N SER A 74 -12.90 17.87 18.03
CA SER A 74 -11.84 16.94 18.42
C SER A 74 -12.11 15.50 17.95
N ALA A 75 -13.39 15.09 17.90
CA ALA A 75 -13.80 13.78 17.38
C ALA A 75 -13.42 13.56 15.91
N ILE A 76 -13.33 14.62 15.09
CA ILE A 76 -12.88 14.54 13.70
C ILE A 76 -11.35 14.55 13.64
N VAL A 77 -10.71 15.48 14.37
CA VAL A 77 -9.24 15.66 14.34
C VAL A 77 -8.50 14.43 14.86
N GLN A 78 -9.07 13.73 15.86
CA GLN A 78 -8.49 12.50 16.42
C GLN A 78 -8.83 11.24 15.61
N HIS A 79 -9.65 11.36 14.57
CA HIS A 79 -10.07 10.19 13.79
C HIS A 79 -8.90 9.66 12.93
N PRO A 80 -8.67 8.34 12.85
CA PRO A 80 -7.56 7.77 12.09
C PRO A 80 -7.50 8.22 10.61
N LEU A 81 -8.65 8.32 9.94
CA LEU A 81 -8.73 8.82 8.55
C LEU A 81 -8.33 10.29 8.40
N TYR A 82 -8.57 11.12 9.42
CA TYR A 82 -8.13 12.51 9.41
C TYR A 82 -6.60 12.57 9.52
N ILE A 83 -6.06 11.86 10.52
CA ILE A 83 -4.61 11.79 10.77
C ILE A 83 -3.88 11.21 9.55
N LEU A 84 -4.46 10.25 8.85
CA LEU A 84 -3.88 9.65 7.65
C LEU A 84 -3.64 10.67 6.52
N ILE A 85 -4.54 11.66 6.35
CA ILE A 85 -4.46 12.63 5.25
C ILE A 85 -3.78 13.94 5.68
N PHE A 86 -4.11 14.42 6.88
CA PHE A 86 -3.72 15.74 7.37
C PHE A 86 -2.68 15.69 8.50
N GLY A 87 -2.35 14.50 9.01
CA GLY A 87 -1.48 14.36 10.17
C GLY A 87 -2.04 15.08 11.39
N GLU A 88 -1.21 15.89 12.03
CA GLU A 88 -1.56 16.73 13.18
C GLU A 88 -1.94 18.16 12.78
N GLN A 89 -2.14 18.41 11.49
CA GLN A 89 -2.48 19.75 11.00
C GLN A 89 -3.84 20.19 11.56
N VAL A 90 -3.90 21.42 12.06
CA VAL A 90 -5.16 22.04 12.47
C VAL A 90 -5.74 22.82 11.29
N LEU A 91 -6.94 22.43 10.86
CA LEU A 91 -7.65 23.09 9.77
C LEU A 91 -8.68 24.10 10.30
N ASP A 92 -8.69 25.29 9.71
CA ASP A 92 -9.78 26.24 9.87
C ASP A 92 -10.95 25.84 8.97
N VAL A 93 -12.14 25.77 9.57
CA VAL A 93 -13.35 25.32 8.86
C VAL A 93 -14.50 26.30 8.99
N ILE A 94 -15.38 26.20 8.02
CA ILE A 94 -16.66 26.88 7.93
C ILE A 94 -17.75 25.81 7.80
N PRO A 95 -19.03 26.12 8.03
CA PRO A 95 -20.13 25.20 7.74
C PRO A 95 -20.09 24.72 6.28
N GLY A 96 -20.37 23.43 6.08
CA GLY A 96 -20.35 22.82 4.76
C GLY A 96 -21.46 23.36 3.86
N ASP A 97 -21.10 23.74 2.63
CA ASP A 97 -22.05 24.13 1.57
C ASP A 97 -22.42 22.98 0.63
N LEU A 98 -21.92 21.77 0.92
CA LEU A 98 -22.20 20.55 0.18
C LEU A 98 -23.25 19.69 0.92
N PRO A 99 -24.30 19.19 0.24
CA PRO A 99 -25.32 18.37 0.89
C PRO A 99 -24.75 17.17 1.65
N GLY A 100 -25.16 17.03 2.93
CA GLY A 100 -24.72 15.97 3.83
C GLY A 100 -23.35 16.20 4.48
N MET A 101 -22.75 17.38 4.30
CA MET A 101 -21.49 17.77 4.94
C MET A 101 -21.70 18.86 5.99
N ASP A 102 -21.10 18.68 7.16
CA ASP A 102 -21.25 19.61 8.28
C ASP A 102 -20.25 20.75 8.22
N TYR A 103 -19.04 20.46 7.72
CA TYR A 103 -17.91 21.39 7.68
C TYR A 103 -17.25 21.38 6.29
N SER A 104 -16.65 22.50 5.93
CA SER A 104 -15.74 22.64 4.79
C SER A 104 -14.51 23.45 5.18
N THR A 105 -13.38 23.20 4.52
CA THR A 105 -12.16 23.99 4.75
C THR A 105 -12.39 25.44 4.31
N ARG A 106 -11.82 26.37 5.09
CA ARG A 106 -11.89 27.79 4.77
C ARG A 106 -11.10 28.15 3.52
N GLY A 107 -9.98 27.47 3.28
CA GLY A 107 -9.16 27.59 2.09
C GLY A 107 -9.03 26.28 1.31
N MET A 108 -8.31 26.34 0.20
CA MET A 108 -8.00 25.16 -0.62
C MET A 108 -6.78 24.42 -0.07
N ILE A 109 -6.82 23.09 -0.16
CA ILE A 109 -5.71 22.18 0.13
C ILE A 109 -5.40 21.46 -1.18
N SER A 110 -4.21 21.70 -1.73
CA SER A 110 -3.78 21.12 -3.02
C SER A 110 -4.85 21.26 -4.12
N GLU A 111 -5.38 22.48 -4.31
CA GLU A 111 -6.46 22.80 -5.27
C GLU A 111 -7.85 22.22 -4.95
N HIS A 112 -8.03 21.58 -3.80
CA HIS A 112 -9.30 21.00 -3.38
C HIS A 112 -9.89 21.75 -2.19
N ARG A 113 -11.21 21.95 -2.19
CA ARG A 113 -11.97 22.26 -0.97
C ARG A 113 -12.34 20.94 -0.30
N VAL A 114 -11.97 20.78 0.97
CA VAL A 114 -12.24 19.54 1.71
C VAL A 114 -13.46 19.72 2.60
N TYR A 115 -14.30 18.70 2.65
CA TYR A 115 -15.54 18.65 3.40
C TYR A 115 -15.51 17.50 4.38
N PHE A 116 -16.11 17.73 5.56
CA PHE A 116 -16.15 16.78 6.65
C PHE A 116 -17.57 16.61 7.16
N SER A 117 -17.92 15.38 7.46
CA SER A 117 -19.17 15.00 8.12
C SER A 117 -18.88 13.84 9.06
N LEU A 118 -19.46 13.85 10.25
CA LEU A 118 -19.31 12.75 11.21
C LEU A 118 -20.68 12.22 11.64
N PRO A 119 -21.45 11.59 10.73
CA PRO A 119 -22.71 10.95 11.09
C PRO A 119 -22.45 9.80 12.07
N GLY A 120 -22.80 10.02 13.35
CA GLY A 120 -22.50 9.10 14.43
C GLY A 120 -21.00 9.03 14.74
N LYS A 121 -20.34 7.97 14.28
CA LYS A 121 -18.88 7.74 14.46
C LYS A 121 -18.15 7.45 13.15
N VAL A 122 -18.82 7.60 12.00
CA VAL A 122 -18.23 7.33 10.70
C VAL A 122 -17.80 8.63 10.07
N LEU A 123 -16.49 8.90 10.03
CA LEU A 123 -15.98 10.10 9.38
C LEU A 123 -16.08 9.97 7.86
N VAL A 124 -16.77 10.91 7.24
CA VAL A 124 -16.83 11.06 5.78
C VAL A 124 -16.01 12.29 5.40
N ILE A 125 -15.00 12.08 4.55
CA ILE A 125 -14.17 13.13 3.96
C ILE A 125 -14.46 13.18 2.47
N ARG A 126 -14.85 14.34 1.97
CA ARG A 126 -14.97 14.61 0.53
C ARG A 126 -14.06 15.74 0.13
N ALA A 127 -13.57 15.71 -1.10
CA ALA A 127 -12.80 16.80 -1.66
C ALA A 127 -13.45 17.22 -2.99
N LYS A 128 -13.66 18.52 -3.16
CA LYS A 128 -14.19 19.11 -4.38
C LYS A 128 -13.11 19.91 -5.06
N ARG A 129 -12.90 19.66 -6.34
CA ARG A 129 -12.04 20.45 -7.21
C ARG A 129 -12.88 21.00 -8.35
N THR A 130 -12.78 22.29 -8.60
CA THR A 130 -13.48 22.93 -9.70
C THR A 130 -12.45 23.43 -10.71
N ALA A 131 -12.45 22.83 -11.90
CA ALA A 131 -11.53 23.16 -12.97
C ALA A 131 -12.31 23.30 -14.29
N ALA A 132 -12.02 24.33 -15.08
CA ALA A 132 -12.63 24.58 -16.40
C ALA A 132 -14.18 24.50 -16.42
N GLY A 133 -14.84 24.96 -15.35
CA GLY A 133 -16.31 24.94 -15.22
C GLY A 133 -16.91 23.60 -14.82
N GLN A 134 -16.12 22.54 -14.69
CA GLN A 134 -16.55 21.24 -14.16
C GLN A 134 -16.16 21.09 -12.70
N SER A 135 -17.04 20.49 -11.89
CA SER A 135 -16.77 20.18 -10.49
C SER A 135 -16.60 18.68 -10.33
N GLU A 136 -15.39 18.27 -9.94
CA GLU A 136 -15.07 16.91 -9.53
C GLU A 136 -15.25 16.79 -8.02
N ILE A 137 -15.98 15.77 -7.58
CA ILE A 137 -16.11 15.45 -6.15
C ILE A 137 -15.59 14.03 -5.94
N ILE A 138 -14.56 13.92 -5.12
CA ILE A 138 -14.00 12.65 -4.67
C ILE A 138 -14.34 12.41 -3.20
N GLN A 139 -14.58 11.16 -2.83
CA GLN A 139 -14.83 10.73 -1.46
C GLN A 139 -13.75 9.75 -1.02
N LEU A 140 -13.23 9.96 0.18
CA LEU A 140 -12.27 9.04 0.77
C LEU A 140 -12.97 7.72 1.11
N ILE A 141 -12.37 6.61 0.67
CA ILE A 141 -12.79 5.27 1.05
C ILE A 141 -11.83 4.73 2.12
N PRO A 142 -12.32 4.38 3.33
CA PRO A 142 -11.50 3.73 4.34
C PRO A 142 -10.97 2.40 3.82
N ARG A 143 -9.71 2.08 4.11
CA ARG A 143 -9.07 0.82 3.71
C ARG A 143 -9.85 -0.41 4.17
N GLU A 144 -10.51 -0.32 5.32
CA GLU A 144 -11.29 -1.41 5.94
C GLU A 144 -12.45 -1.84 5.04
N LYS A 145 -12.94 -0.95 4.17
CA LYS A 145 -13.99 -1.27 3.20
C LYS A 145 -13.48 -1.99 1.95
N LEU A 146 -12.17 -2.00 1.74
CA LEU A 146 -11.50 -2.59 0.58
C LEU A 146 -10.69 -3.85 0.98
N GLU A 147 -10.69 -4.20 2.26
CA GLU A 147 -10.05 -5.41 2.76
C GLU A 147 -10.65 -6.65 2.09
N ASN A 148 -9.78 -7.62 1.79
CA ASN A 148 -10.13 -8.88 1.13
C ASN A 148 -10.58 -8.77 -0.33
N ASP A 149 -10.63 -7.57 -0.92
CA ASP A 149 -10.85 -7.39 -2.36
C ASP A 149 -9.56 -7.03 -3.12
N PHE A 150 -8.57 -6.47 -2.43
CA PHE A 150 -7.31 -6.02 -3.03
C PHE A 150 -6.07 -6.51 -2.27
N PRO A 151 -4.90 -6.62 -2.95
CA PRO A 151 -3.63 -6.87 -2.30
C PRO A 151 -3.29 -5.84 -1.21
N THR A 152 -2.72 -6.29 -0.10
CA THR A 152 -2.38 -5.45 1.06
C THR A 152 -1.46 -4.29 0.71
N ILE A 153 -0.56 -4.46 -0.26
CA ILE A 153 0.35 -3.40 -0.73
C ILE A 153 -0.41 -2.19 -1.31
N LEU A 154 -1.55 -2.43 -1.97
CA LEU A 154 -2.40 -1.38 -2.52
C LEU A 154 -3.30 -0.74 -1.45
N LEU A 155 -3.50 -1.40 -0.31
CA LEU A 155 -4.27 -0.89 0.82
C LEU A 155 -3.42 -0.08 1.80
N GLN A 156 -2.17 -0.48 2.04
CA GLN A 156 -1.30 0.15 3.05
C GLN A 156 -0.47 1.30 2.51
N GLY A 157 -0.09 1.28 1.22
CA GLY A 157 0.75 2.31 0.60
C GLY A 157 0.00 3.43 -0.10
N HIS A 158 -1.34 3.39 -0.11
CA HIS A 158 -2.17 4.29 -0.91
C HIS A 158 -3.38 4.82 -0.14
N ILE A 159 -3.85 5.99 -0.58
CA ILE A 159 -5.12 6.61 -0.23
C ILE A 159 -6.12 6.34 -1.35
N HIS A 160 -7.34 5.97 -0.98
CA HIS A 160 -8.38 5.53 -1.92
C HIS A 160 -9.44 6.61 -2.12
N TRP A 161 -9.47 7.22 -3.30
CA TRP A 161 -10.42 8.27 -3.63
C TRP A 161 -11.45 7.76 -4.65
N LEU A 162 -12.71 7.69 -4.25
CA LEU A 162 -13.83 7.40 -5.15
C LEU A 162 -14.31 8.71 -5.79
N ASN A 163 -14.18 8.83 -7.10
CA ASN A 163 -14.85 9.89 -7.86
C ASN A 163 -16.35 9.58 -7.96
N LEU A 164 -17.18 10.46 -7.39
CA LEU A 164 -18.63 10.26 -7.30
C LEU A 164 -19.35 10.40 -8.65
N SER A 165 -18.73 11.06 -9.63
CA SER A 165 -19.30 11.25 -10.97
C SER A 165 -18.98 10.07 -11.90
N THR A 166 -17.74 9.57 -11.86
CA THR A 166 -17.29 8.48 -12.75
C THR A 166 -17.41 7.10 -12.12
N SER A 167 -17.62 7.01 -10.80
CA SER A 167 -17.58 5.76 -10.03
C SER A 167 -16.24 5.02 -10.14
N ILE A 168 -15.14 5.76 -10.30
CA ILE A 168 -13.79 5.22 -10.34
C ILE A 168 -13.12 5.44 -8.99
N ILE A 169 -12.49 4.40 -8.43
CA ILE A 169 -11.62 4.52 -7.27
C ILE A 169 -10.18 4.65 -7.74
N ASP A 170 -9.54 5.77 -7.42
CA ASP A 170 -8.13 6.08 -7.68
C ASP A 170 -7.31 5.76 -6.42
N PHE A 171 -6.30 4.91 -6.58
CA PHE A 171 -5.38 4.50 -5.52
C PHE A 171 -4.13 5.37 -5.63
N ARG A 172 -4.09 6.43 -4.83
CA ARG A 172 -3.03 7.44 -4.88
C ARG A 172 -1.96 7.13 -3.83
N PRO A 173 -0.67 7.14 -4.15
CA PRO A 173 0.39 6.95 -3.16
C PRO A 173 0.25 7.95 -1.99
N ILE A 174 0.61 7.51 -0.77
CA ILE A 174 0.47 8.36 0.45
C ILE A 174 1.32 9.64 0.37
N ASP A 175 2.45 9.63 -0.34
CA ASP A 175 3.27 10.83 -0.57
C ASP A 175 2.62 11.82 -1.56
N ARG A 176 1.63 11.37 -2.34
CA ARG A 176 0.94 12.15 -3.39
C ARG A 176 -0.57 12.02 -3.26
N THR A 177 -1.08 12.19 -2.05
CA THR A 177 -2.50 11.95 -1.70
C THR A 177 -3.51 12.68 -2.60
N TRP A 178 -3.16 13.84 -3.12
CA TRP A 178 -4.04 14.72 -3.89
C TRP A 178 -3.83 14.64 -5.41
N GLU A 179 -2.74 14.02 -5.88
CA GLU A 179 -2.36 14.01 -7.29
C GLU A 179 -2.94 12.78 -8.00
N SER A 180 -3.84 13.03 -8.95
CA SER A 180 -4.26 11.98 -9.88
C SER A 180 -3.21 11.83 -10.98
N SER A 181 -2.86 10.58 -11.32
CA SER A 181 -1.86 10.23 -12.32
C SER A 181 -2.32 9.03 -13.13
N SER A 182 -1.93 8.96 -14.40
CA SER A 182 -2.11 7.76 -15.23
C SER A 182 -1.33 6.55 -14.71
N GLU A 183 -0.33 6.81 -13.85
CA GLU A 183 0.50 5.80 -13.19
C GLU A 183 -0.09 5.29 -11.87
N ASN A 184 -1.21 5.87 -11.43
CA ASN A 184 -1.95 5.35 -10.29
C ASN A 184 -2.76 4.11 -10.70
N TRP A 185 -3.03 3.25 -9.74
CA TRP A 185 -4.00 2.20 -9.97
C TRP A 185 -5.42 2.78 -9.88
N SER A 186 -6.25 2.47 -10.85
CA SER A 186 -7.66 2.86 -10.84
C SER A 186 -8.55 1.65 -11.07
N VAL A 187 -9.66 1.56 -10.33
CA VAL A 187 -10.69 0.55 -10.54
C VAL A 187 -12.02 1.20 -10.89
N ASN A 188 -12.63 0.72 -11.96
CA ASN A 188 -13.98 1.15 -12.34
C ASN A 188 -15.01 0.30 -11.57
N CYS A 189 -15.88 0.95 -10.81
CA CYS A 189 -16.92 0.29 -10.03
C CYS A 189 -18.26 0.22 -10.77
N THR A 190 -18.32 0.53 -12.06
CA THR A 190 -19.54 0.32 -12.85
C THR A 190 -19.81 -1.18 -13.01
N PRO A 191 -21.08 -1.62 -12.81
CA PRO A 191 -21.44 -3.02 -12.96
C PRO A 191 -21.02 -3.58 -14.33
N GLY A 192 -20.29 -4.69 -14.31
CA GLY A 192 -19.79 -5.35 -15.53
C GLY A 192 -18.46 -4.85 -16.06
N GLN A 193 -17.86 -3.81 -15.45
CA GLN A 193 -16.55 -3.28 -15.83
C GLN A 193 -15.55 -3.25 -14.67
N TYR A 194 -15.75 -4.09 -13.65
CA TYR A 194 -14.84 -4.24 -12.51
C TYR A 194 -13.45 -4.70 -12.97
N ARG A 195 -12.62 -3.73 -13.32
CA ARG A 195 -11.25 -3.93 -13.79
C ARG A 195 -10.40 -2.86 -13.15
N MET A 196 -9.36 -3.33 -12.48
CA MET A 196 -8.34 -2.47 -11.91
C MET A 196 -7.16 -2.43 -12.86
N HIS A 197 -6.71 -1.24 -13.21
CA HIS A 197 -5.65 -1.04 -14.18
C HIS A 197 -4.70 0.07 -13.76
N LYS A 198 -3.49 0.01 -14.29
CA LYS A 198 -2.48 1.06 -14.22
C LYS A 198 -1.86 1.17 -15.62
N GLY A 199 -2.10 2.28 -16.31
CA GLY A 199 -1.79 2.37 -17.74
C GLY A 199 -2.39 1.20 -18.53
N ARG A 200 -1.53 0.30 -19.03
CA ARG A 200 -1.90 -0.92 -19.77
C ARG A 200 -1.85 -2.21 -18.95
N GLU A 201 -1.41 -2.13 -17.71
CA GLU A 201 -1.37 -3.26 -16.80
C GLU A 201 -2.75 -3.46 -16.17
N LEU A 202 -3.21 -4.71 -16.13
CA LEU A 202 -4.43 -5.12 -15.46
C LEU A 202 -4.07 -5.88 -14.19
N LEU A 203 -4.72 -5.57 -13.08
CA LEU A 203 -4.60 -6.38 -11.87
C LEU A 203 -5.38 -7.68 -12.06
N VAL A 204 -4.74 -8.81 -11.77
CA VAL A 204 -5.42 -10.11 -11.75
C VAL A 204 -6.21 -10.22 -10.45
N ASP A 205 -7.50 -10.59 -10.54
CA ASP A 205 -8.36 -10.77 -9.35
C ASP A 205 -7.73 -11.80 -8.40
N ILE A 206 -7.65 -11.44 -7.12
CA ILE A 206 -7.07 -12.26 -6.05
C ILE A 206 -7.80 -13.59 -5.82
N ARG A 207 -9.05 -13.70 -6.28
CA ARG A 207 -9.88 -14.91 -6.25
C ARG A 207 -9.75 -15.76 -7.51
N SER A 208 -8.99 -15.30 -8.51
CA SER A 208 -8.85 -16.02 -9.77
C SER A 208 -7.96 -17.28 -9.63
N PRO A 209 -8.15 -18.28 -10.52
CA PRO A 209 -7.27 -19.45 -10.58
C PRO A 209 -5.80 -19.07 -10.86
N SER A 210 -5.56 -18.08 -11.71
CA SER A 210 -4.21 -17.60 -12.04
C SER A 210 -3.50 -17.02 -10.83
N TRP A 211 -4.21 -16.21 -10.02
CA TRP A 211 -3.69 -15.70 -8.76
C TRP A 211 -3.36 -16.83 -7.79
N THR A 212 -4.31 -17.75 -7.59
CA THR A 212 -4.14 -18.88 -6.68
C THR A 212 -2.93 -19.74 -7.06
N MET A 213 -2.76 -20.01 -8.36
CA MET A 213 -1.59 -20.71 -8.88
C MET A 213 -0.29 -19.98 -8.55
N LEU A 214 -0.13 -18.72 -8.99
CA LEU A 214 1.12 -17.98 -8.82
C LEU A 214 1.46 -17.72 -7.34
N SER A 215 0.45 -17.39 -6.54
CA SER A 215 0.63 -17.18 -5.11
C SER A 215 1.02 -18.46 -4.36
N SER A 216 0.53 -19.63 -4.79
CA SER A 216 0.95 -20.90 -4.20
C SER A 216 2.42 -21.23 -4.47
N LEU A 217 2.95 -20.89 -5.66
CA LEU A 217 4.35 -21.11 -6.03
C LEU A 217 5.30 -20.21 -5.24
N LEU A 218 4.88 -18.98 -4.95
CA LEU A 218 5.71 -17.95 -4.30
C LEU A 218 5.45 -17.81 -2.79
N LYS A 219 4.49 -18.59 -2.26
CA LYS A 219 4.19 -18.71 -0.83
C LYS A 219 5.42 -18.94 0.06
N PRO A 220 6.46 -19.70 -0.35
CA PRO A 220 7.66 -19.85 0.46
C PRO A 220 8.41 -18.54 0.74
N LEU A 221 8.30 -17.54 -0.15
CA LEU A 221 8.91 -16.22 0.05
C LEU A 221 7.94 -15.27 0.75
N ASP A 222 6.73 -15.10 0.25
CA ASP A 222 5.80 -14.11 0.80
C ASP A 222 4.35 -14.61 0.86
N ALA A 223 3.57 -14.02 1.75
CA ALA A 223 2.14 -14.28 1.85
C ALA A 223 1.42 -13.82 0.57
N PRO A 224 0.38 -14.54 0.11
CA PRO A 224 -0.38 -14.18 -1.09
C PRO A 224 -0.86 -12.73 -1.12
N GLN A 225 -1.28 -12.19 0.02
CA GLN A 225 -1.79 -10.83 0.18
C GLN A 225 -0.75 -9.73 -0.10
N ASN A 226 0.55 -10.06 -0.05
CA ASN A 226 1.65 -9.13 -0.30
C ASN A 226 2.17 -9.20 -1.74
N LEU A 227 1.62 -10.12 -2.55
CA LEU A 227 1.96 -10.25 -3.96
C LEU A 227 1.16 -9.25 -4.78
N LEU A 228 1.68 -8.91 -5.95
CA LEU A 228 0.95 -8.15 -6.96
C LEU A 228 1.04 -8.92 -8.28
N VAL A 229 -0.06 -9.52 -8.72
CA VAL A 229 -0.13 -10.23 -10.00
C VAL A 229 -0.79 -9.33 -11.03
N THR A 230 -0.08 -9.06 -12.11
CA THR A 230 -0.55 -8.21 -13.20
C THR A 230 -0.58 -8.97 -14.53
N ALA A 231 -1.40 -8.48 -15.44
CA ALA A 231 -1.49 -8.95 -16.82
C ALA A 231 -1.26 -7.75 -17.75
N SER A 232 -0.27 -7.84 -18.62
CA SER A 232 0.05 -6.77 -19.58
C SER A 232 0.11 -7.33 -21.01
N PRO A 233 -0.26 -6.55 -22.04
CA PRO A 233 -0.14 -6.98 -23.43
C PRO A 233 1.34 -7.21 -23.78
N LEU A 234 1.65 -8.35 -24.40
CA LEU A 234 3.02 -8.73 -24.78
C LEU A 234 3.61 -7.74 -25.80
N ASN A 235 2.77 -7.28 -26.73
CA ASN A 235 3.13 -6.27 -27.72
C ASN A 235 2.21 -5.05 -27.55
N PRO A 236 2.72 -3.96 -26.97
CA PRO A 236 1.93 -2.75 -26.72
C PRO A 236 1.30 -2.16 -28.01
N ASP A 237 1.94 -2.35 -29.16
CA ASP A 237 1.48 -1.78 -30.44
C ASP A 237 0.44 -2.66 -31.15
N HIS A 238 0.18 -3.87 -30.64
CA HIS A 238 -0.75 -4.82 -31.25
C HIS A 238 -1.92 -5.12 -30.29
N PRO A 239 -3.15 -4.64 -30.59
CA PRO A 239 -4.30 -4.74 -29.69
C PRO A 239 -4.80 -6.19 -29.46
N SER A 240 -4.42 -7.12 -30.35
CA SER A 240 -4.73 -8.55 -30.23
C SER A 240 -3.60 -9.38 -29.60
N SER A 241 -2.60 -8.73 -28.99
CA SER A 241 -1.49 -9.46 -28.37
C SER A 241 -1.97 -10.27 -27.17
N SER A 242 -1.34 -11.43 -26.97
CA SER A 242 -1.56 -12.23 -25.76
C SER A 242 -1.18 -11.43 -24.53
N LEU A 243 -1.87 -11.68 -23.41
CA LEU A 243 -1.50 -11.11 -22.13
C LEU A 243 -0.37 -11.93 -21.51
N GLN A 244 0.70 -11.25 -21.12
CA GLN A 244 1.75 -11.80 -20.28
C GLN A 244 1.38 -11.61 -18.82
N LEU A 245 1.42 -12.69 -18.05
CA LEU A 245 1.24 -12.64 -16.60
C LEU A 245 2.59 -12.31 -15.93
N ALA A 246 2.57 -11.34 -15.03
CA ALA A 246 3.70 -10.99 -14.17
C ALA A 246 3.27 -11.02 -12.71
N VAL A 247 4.22 -11.31 -11.82
CA VAL A 247 4.02 -11.30 -10.38
C VAL A 247 5.19 -10.59 -9.72
N ALA A 248 4.87 -9.53 -8.99
CA ALA A 248 5.82 -8.77 -8.19
C ALA A 248 5.71 -9.16 -6.72
N LEU A 249 6.86 -9.19 -6.05
CA LEU A 249 7.04 -9.27 -4.61
C LEU A 249 7.67 -7.94 -4.15
N PRO A 250 6.86 -6.88 -3.93
CA PRO A 250 7.38 -5.54 -3.66
C PRO A 250 8.32 -5.48 -2.46
N ARG A 251 8.03 -6.26 -1.41
CA ARG A 251 8.82 -6.32 -0.17
C ARG A 251 10.24 -6.86 -0.40
N TYR A 252 10.43 -7.71 -1.40
CA TYR A 252 11.71 -8.30 -1.79
C TYR A 252 12.38 -7.55 -2.95
N GLY A 253 11.65 -6.67 -3.65
CA GLY A 253 12.10 -6.10 -4.92
C GLY A 253 12.28 -7.14 -6.02
N LEU A 254 11.58 -8.26 -5.93
CA LEU A 254 11.63 -9.35 -6.90
C LEU A 254 10.41 -9.30 -7.82
N SER A 255 10.59 -9.66 -9.08
CA SER A 255 9.51 -9.87 -10.02
C SER A 255 9.77 -11.08 -10.93
N PHE A 256 8.68 -11.72 -11.30
CA PHE A 256 8.64 -12.88 -12.17
C PHE A 256 7.57 -12.70 -13.25
N TYR A 257 7.69 -13.42 -14.35
CA TYR A 257 6.73 -13.41 -15.44
C TYR A 257 6.58 -14.80 -16.03
N VAL A 258 5.42 -15.09 -16.61
CA VAL A 258 5.19 -16.33 -17.35
C VAL A 258 5.73 -16.14 -18.76
N ASN A 259 6.73 -16.95 -19.12
CA ASN A 259 7.34 -16.90 -20.45
C ASN A 259 6.53 -17.72 -21.48
N GLU A 260 6.99 -17.74 -22.73
CA GLU A 260 6.33 -18.45 -23.83
C GLU A 260 6.21 -19.97 -23.58
N ASP A 261 7.18 -20.54 -22.86
CA ASP A 261 7.22 -21.94 -22.45
C ASP A 261 6.30 -22.26 -21.25
N ARG A 262 5.54 -21.26 -20.77
CA ARG A 262 4.68 -21.32 -19.57
C ARG A 262 5.45 -21.59 -18.27
N ASP A 263 6.74 -21.33 -18.26
CA ASP A 263 7.58 -21.36 -17.07
C ASP A 263 7.57 -19.97 -16.40
N LEU A 264 7.58 -19.97 -15.07
CA LEU A 264 7.68 -18.75 -14.27
C LEU A 264 9.15 -18.30 -14.22
N GLN A 265 9.51 -17.29 -15.01
CA GLN A 265 10.86 -16.76 -15.18
C GLN A 265 11.10 -15.54 -14.29
N SER A 266 12.30 -15.40 -13.74
CA SER A 266 12.67 -14.22 -12.94
C SER A 266 13.15 -13.06 -13.83
N HIS A 267 12.72 -11.84 -13.50
CA HIS A 267 13.32 -10.62 -14.09
C HIS A 267 14.67 -10.28 -13.45
N ASN A 268 14.78 -10.47 -12.13
CA ASN A 268 15.98 -10.07 -11.37
C ASN A 268 17.14 -11.04 -11.57
N ILE A 269 16.85 -12.33 -11.72
CA ILE A 269 17.86 -13.38 -11.89
C ILE A 269 17.76 -13.92 -13.31
N ARG A 270 18.65 -13.43 -14.17
CA ARG A 270 18.65 -13.74 -15.61
C ARG A 270 18.73 -15.25 -15.86
N ASP A 271 18.05 -15.69 -16.91
CA ASP A 271 18.00 -17.07 -17.39
C ASP A 271 17.61 -18.12 -16.33
N MET A 272 16.91 -17.70 -15.26
CA MET A 272 16.43 -18.59 -14.21
C MET A 272 14.91 -18.64 -14.19
N VAL A 273 14.38 -19.87 -14.11
CA VAL A 273 12.96 -20.19 -14.03
C VAL A 273 12.66 -20.97 -12.76
N TYR A 274 11.42 -20.93 -12.29
CA TYR A 274 10.97 -21.72 -11.16
C TYR A 274 11.26 -23.21 -11.36
N ASP A 275 11.90 -23.84 -10.37
CA ASP A 275 12.14 -25.29 -10.39
C ASP A 275 10.91 -26.03 -9.85
N LYS A 276 10.35 -26.98 -10.62
CA LYS A 276 9.26 -27.83 -10.12
C LYS A 276 9.72 -28.68 -8.94
N ASN A 277 11.01 -29.00 -8.87
CA ASN A 277 11.63 -29.65 -7.72
C ASN A 277 12.21 -28.61 -6.75
N GLN A 278 11.38 -28.19 -5.79
CA GLN A 278 11.80 -27.28 -4.71
C GLN A 278 12.70 -27.94 -3.64
N SER A 279 13.09 -29.21 -3.80
CA SER A 279 14.06 -29.87 -2.92
C SER A 279 15.48 -29.70 -3.46
N ILE A 280 16.33 -29.05 -2.67
CA ILE A 280 17.77 -28.91 -2.96
C ILE A 280 18.57 -30.11 -2.44
N GLY A 281 17.94 -31.08 -1.78
CA GLY A 281 18.61 -32.23 -1.19
C GLY A 281 19.38 -31.92 0.09
N THR A 282 19.26 -30.71 0.65
CA THR A 282 19.79 -30.28 1.95
C THR A 282 18.79 -29.33 2.62
N LEU A 283 19.07 -28.88 3.85
CA LEU A 283 18.20 -27.99 4.64
C LEU A 283 16.78 -28.57 4.83
N PHE A 284 16.67 -29.88 5.08
CA PHE A 284 15.39 -30.55 5.26
C PHE A 284 14.55 -29.89 6.36
N GLY A 285 13.29 -29.62 6.05
CA GLY A 285 12.36 -28.96 6.95
C GLY A 285 12.38 -27.43 6.91
N LEU A 286 13.27 -26.80 6.14
CA LEU A 286 13.16 -25.37 5.85
C LEU A 286 11.97 -25.10 4.92
N ALA A 287 10.96 -24.39 5.43
CA ALA A 287 9.75 -24.08 4.67
C ALA A 287 9.94 -22.90 3.71
N ASN A 288 10.75 -21.91 4.10
CA ASN A 288 10.94 -20.67 3.35
C ASN A 288 12.14 -20.75 2.41
N GLN A 289 11.97 -21.46 1.31
CA GLN A 289 12.96 -21.49 0.23
C GLN A 289 12.27 -21.46 -1.14
N LEU A 290 12.85 -20.73 -2.08
CA LEU A 290 12.45 -20.75 -3.48
C LEU A 290 13.64 -21.18 -4.34
N VAL A 291 13.48 -22.28 -5.05
CA VAL A 291 14.49 -22.86 -5.93
C VAL A 291 14.18 -22.47 -7.36
N LEU A 292 15.18 -21.93 -8.04
CA LEU A 292 15.18 -21.63 -9.45
C LEU A 292 16.19 -22.53 -10.16
N ARG A 293 15.84 -22.97 -11.35
CA ARG A 293 16.72 -23.68 -12.26
C ARG A 293 17.03 -22.82 -13.48
N PRO A 294 18.17 -23.03 -14.14
CA PRO A 294 18.44 -22.43 -15.43
C PRO A 294 17.37 -22.80 -16.46
N LYS A 295 17.03 -21.86 -17.34
CA LYS A 295 16.17 -22.12 -18.49
C LYS A 295 16.91 -23.09 -19.42
N LEU A 296 16.33 -24.26 -19.65
CA LEU A 296 16.86 -25.22 -20.60
C LEU A 296 16.78 -24.58 -22.00
N ARG A 297 17.92 -24.53 -22.70
CA ARG A 297 17.96 -24.18 -24.12
C ARG A 297 17.88 -25.49 -24.90
N ASP A 298 17.13 -25.52 -25.99
CA ASP A 298 16.86 -26.72 -26.81
C ASP A 298 18.12 -27.49 -27.30
N ASN A 299 19.31 -26.92 -27.14
CA ASN A 299 20.59 -27.48 -27.58
C ASN A 299 21.56 -27.90 -26.47
N ILE A 300 21.16 -27.89 -25.19
CA ILE A 300 22.03 -28.37 -24.10
C ILE A 300 21.50 -29.73 -23.65
N ASN A 301 22.33 -30.76 -23.86
CA ASN A 301 22.08 -32.12 -23.40
C ASN A 301 21.61 -32.09 -21.94
N SER A 302 20.49 -32.76 -21.67
CA SER A 302 19.79 -32.87 -20.38
C SER A 302 20.61 -33.47 -19.23
N GLY A 303 21.94 -33.59 -19.38
CA GLY A 303 22.88 -34.18 -18.44
C GLY A 303 23.92 -33.23 -17.84
N GLU A 304 24.04 -31.96 -18.31
CA GLU A 304 24.85 -30.97 -17.60
C GLU A 304 24.03 -30.38 -16.44
N LEU A 305 24.41 -30.73 -15.21
CA LEU A 305 23.74 -30.35 -13.97
C LEU A 305 24.05 -28.88 -13.63
N VAL A 306 23.47 -27.96 -14.39
CA VAL A 306 23.70 -26.52 -14.19
C VAL A 306 23.22 -26.10 -12.78
N PRO A 307 24.01 -25.33 -12.01
CA PRO A 307 23.74 -25.06 -10.60
C PRO A 307 22.39 -24.36 -10.40
N ARG A 308 21.57 -24.93 -9.50
CA ARG A 308 20.28 -24.37 -9.10
C ARG A 308 20.48 -23.18 -8.18
N CYS A 309 19.68 -22.13 -8.33
CA CYS A 309 19.72 -20.96 -7.46
C CYS A 309 18.66 -21.10 -6.37
N VAL A 310 19.02 -20.84 -5.12
CA VAL A 310 18.11 -20.93 -3.97
C VAL A 310 18.00 -19.56 -3.31
N LEU A 311 16.78 -19.08 -3.16
CA LEU A 311 16.45 -17.85 -2.45
C LEU A 311 15.88 -18.21 -1.08
N ILE A 312 16.50 -17.67 -0.03
CA ILE A 312 16.05 -17.87 1.35
C ILE A 312 15.86 -16.49 1.99
N PRO A 313 14.65 -16.14 2.46
CA PRO A 313 14.42 -14.90 3.19
C PRO A 313 15.29 -14.80 4.44
N GLU A 314 15.61 -13.57 4.83
CA GLU A 314 16.16 -13.25 6.14
C GLU A 314 15.05 -12.72 7.06
N GLY A 315 15.07 -13.15 8.30
CA GLY A 315 14.06 -12.79 9.28
C GLY A 315 14.22 -13.56 10.57
N GLU A 316 13.22 -13.44 11.44
CA GLU A 316 13.19 -14.17 12.69
C GLU A 316 12.92 -15.65 12.42
N ILE A 317 13.82 -16.53 12.84
CA ILE A 317 13.68 -17.96 12.60
C ILE A 317 12.95 -18.60 13.76
N SER A 318 11.80 -19.22 13.46
CA SER A 318 11.09 -20.11 14.37
C SER A 318 11.34 -21.56 13.94
N PHE A 319 11.41 -22.46 14.91
CA PHE A 319 11.57 -23.89 14.65
C PHE A 319 10.69 -24.71 15.57
N GLN A 320 10.09 -25.75 15.03
CA GLN A 320 9.24 -26.69 15.76
C GLN A 320 9.67 -28.12 15.45
N THR A 321 9.69 -28.97 16.48
CA THR A 321 9.99 -30.39 16.29
C THR A 321 8.72 -31.09 15.86
N GLU A 322 8.65 -31.49 14.60
CA GLU A 322 7.64 -32.43 14.11
C GLU A 322 8.18 -33.86 14.28
N ARG A 323 7.30 -34.86 14.35
CA ARG A 323 7.60 -36.24 14.81
C ARG A 323 8.91 -36.85 14.30
N HIS A 324 9.29 -36.57 13.04
CA HIS A 324 10.47 -37.14 12.39
C HIS A 324 11.45 -36.10 11.81
N HIS A 325 11.17 -34.80 11.92
CA HIS A 325 12.03 -33.74 11.38
C HIS A 325 11.77 -32.40 12.08
N VAL A 326 12.74 -31.48 12.01
CA VAL A 326 12.56 -30.10 12.51
C VAL A 326 12.01 -29.26 11.37
N ARG A 327 10.87 -28.62 11.59
CA ARG A 327 10.34 -27.60 10.68
C ARG A 327 10.91 -26.25 11.06
N VAL A 328 11.54 -25.57 10.11
CA VAL A 328 12.16 -24.26 10.27
C VAL A 328 11.42 -23.26 9.38
N GLU A 329 10.91 -22.19 9.97
CA GLU A 329 10.23 -21.12 9.26
C GLU A 329 10.93 -19.79 9.52
N VAL A 330 11.07 -18.99 8.46
CA VAL A 330 11.56 -17.62 8.54
C VAL A 330 10.35 -16.71 8.59
N ASN A 331 10.09 -16.12 9.76
CA ASN A 331 9.03 -15.16 9.93
C ASN A 331 9.47 -13.79 9.40
N THR A 332 8.83 -13.37 8.32
CA THR A 332 9.05 -12.07 7.71
C THR A 332 7.89 -11.10 7.95
N ARG A 333 6.82 -11.50 8.64
CA ARG A 333 5.53 -10.77 8.64
C ARG A 333 5.61 -9.32 9.15
N ALA A 334 6.50 -9.04 10.09
CA ALA A 334 6.65 -7.71 10.68
C ALA A 334 7.48 -6.73 9.81
N LEU A 335 8.19 -7.22 8.80
CA LEU A 335 9.15 -6.43 8.02
C LEU A 335 8.46 -5.74 6.84
N GLN A 336 8.64 -4.43 6.67
CA GLN A 336 8.14 -3.73 5.46
C GLN A 336 8.97 -4.08 4.22
N ARG A 337 10.28 -4.24 4.39
CA ARG A 337 11.21 -4.69 3.35
C ARG A 337 11.94 -5.93 3.85
N VAL A 338 12.05 -6.96 3.02
CA VAL A 338 12.65 -8.24 3.38
C VAL A 338 13.90 -8.45 2.52
N THR A 339 15.03 -8.68 3.20
CA THR A 339 16.26 -9.11 2.54
C THR A 339 16.23 -10.62 2.34
N TYR A 340 16.94 -11.09 1.32
CA TYR A 340 17.05 -12.52 1.04
C TYR A 340 18.49 -12.86 0.70
N GLN A 341 18.89 -14.07 1.05
CA GLN A 341 20.18 -14.64 0.68
C GLN A 341 20.03 -15.55 -0.53
N THR A 342 21.01 -15.46 -1.42
CA THR A 342 21.11 -16.31 -2.60
C THR A 342 22.20 -17.35 -2.39
N TYR A 343 21.90 -18.59 -2.76
CA TYR A 343 22.82 -19.70 -2.75
C TYR A 343 22.77 -20.45 -4.07
N LYS A 344 23.87 -21.10 -4.45
CA LYS A 344 23.94 -22.00 -5.60
C LYS A 344 24.05 -23.43 -5.08
N ALA A 345 23.06 -24.26 -5.39
CA ALA A 345 23.09 -25.69 -5.13
C ALA A 345 23.76 -26.38 -6.31
N ASP A 346 24.97 -26.87 -6.08
CA ASP A 346 25.75 -27.65 -7.03
C ASP A 346 25.62 -29.13 -6.65
N THR A 347 24.97 -29.90 -7.54
CA THR A 347 24.75 -31.33 -7.36
C THR A 347 25.98 -32.16 -7.68
N GLU A 348 26.92 -31.65 -8.49
CA GLU A 348 28.18 -32.35 -8.79
C GLU A 348 29.17 -32.21 -7.65
N LEU A 349 29.25 -31.00 -7.07
CA LEU A 349 30.11 -30.72 -5.92
C LEU A 349 29.44 -31.03 -4.58
N SER A 350 28.19 -31.51 -4.60
CA SER A 350 27.47 -31.89 -3.38
C SER A 350 27.44 -30.72 -2.36
N CYS A 351 27.29 -29.49 -2.84
CA CYS A 351 27.56 -28.30 -2.04
C CYS A 351 26.56 -27.17 -2.31
N LEU A 352 26.08 -26.56 -1.22
CA LEU A 352 25.36 -25.30 -1.26
C LEU A 352 26.37 -24.17 -1.13
N THR A 353 26.77 -23.53 -2.23
CA THR A 353 27.74 -22.43 -2.24
C THR A 353 27.03 -21.09 -2.09
N GLY A 354 27.60 -20.21 -1.28
CA GLY A 354 27.09 -18.88 -1.00
C GLY A 354 27.89 -17.79 -1.68
N ASN A 355 27.50 -16.54 -1.48
CA ASN A 355 28.35 -15.41 -1.89
C ASN A 355 29.57 -15.29 -0.95
N VAL A 356 30.49 -14.37 -1.27
CA VAL A 356 31.74 -14.21 -0.52
C VAL A 356 31.49 -13.65 0.90
N SER A 357 30.33 -13.04 1.13
CA SER A 357 29.97 -12.36 2.38
C SER A 357 29.97 -13.31 3.58
N LEU A 358 30.50 -12.82 4.70
CA LEU A 358 30.48 -13.53 5.96
C LEU A 358 29.04 -13.79 6.43
N THR A 359 28.14 -12.82 6.28
CA THR A 359 26.73 -12.94 6.69
C THR A 359 26.04 -14.11 5.99
N ASN A 360 26.22 -14.24 4.68
CA ASN A 360 25.66 -15.34 3.89
C ASN A 360 26.21 -16.70 4.36
N LYS A 361 27.52 -16.80 4.60
CA LYS A 361 28.15 -18.04 5.11
C LYS A 361 27.64 -18.41 6.51
N LEU A 362 27.50 -17.43 7.40
CA LEU A 362 27.00 -17.63 8.76
C LEU A 362 25.52 -18.01 8.76
N TYR A 363 24.70 -17.35 7.93
CA TYR A 363 23.28 -17.65 7.81
C TYR A 363 23.06 -19.08 7.30
N ARG A 364 23.81 -19.50 6.29
CA ARG A 364 23.86 -20.90 5.82
C ARG A 364 24.23 -21.87 6.94
N ALA A 365 25.28 -21.58 7.69
CA ALA A 365 25.73 -22.43 8.80
C ALA A 365 24.66 -22.54 9.90
N TYR A 366 24.01 -21.43 10.23
CA TYR A 366 22.91 -21.37 11.18
C TYR A 366 21.73 -22.23 10.74
N LEU A 367 21.27 -22.08 9.49
CA LEU A 367 20.19 -22.89 8.93
C LEU A 367 20.54 -24.39 8.96
N HIS A 368 21.75 -24.78 8.52
CA HIS A 368 22.18 -26.18 8.59
C HIS A 368 22.18 -26.75 10.01
N ALA A 369 22.58 -25.94 11.01
CA ALA A 369 22.57 -26.37 12.40
C ALA A 369 21.15 -26.63 12.93
N LEU A 370 20.15 -25.88 12.43
CA LEU A 370 18.74 -26.05 12.80
C LEU A 370 18.06 -27.20 12.04
N THR A 371 18.35 -27.36 10.75
CA THR A 371 17.71 -28.36 9.89
C THR A 371 18.33 -29.75 10.02
N SER A 372 19.56 -29.87 10.54
CA SER A 372 20.16 -31.20 10.71
C SER A 372 19.51 -31.91 11.89
N SER A 373 18.67 -32.90 11.60
CA SER A 373 18.42 -33.96 12.57
C SER A 373 19.70 -34.77 12.76
N GLY A 374 20.03 -35.15 14.00
CA GLY A 374 21.29 -35.85 14.32
C GLY A 374 21.45 -37.24 13.68
N TYR A 375 20.43 -37.73 12.97
CA TYR A 375 20.31 -39.11 12.48
C TYR A 375 20.29 -39.25 10.95
N SER A 376 20.12 -38.18 10.17
CA SER A 376 20.05 -38.26 8.70
C SER A 376 21.29 -37.60 8.07
N THR A 377 21.96 -38.33 7.16
CA THR A 377 22.99 -37.78 6.30
C THR A 377 22.34 -36.94 5.22
N ASP A 378 22.75 -35.69 5.08
CA ASP A 378 22.32 -34.77 4.03
C ASP A 378 22.65 -35.39 2.64
N PRO A 379 21.66 -35.78 1.81
CA PRO A 379 21.87 -36.40 0.51
C PRO A 379 22.62 -35.52 -0.48
N LEU A 380 22.48 -34.19 -0.40
CA LEU A 380 23.28 -33.31 -1.24
C LEU A 380 24.72 -33.30 -0.76
N THR A 381 25.00 -33.24 0.54
CA THR A 381 26.38 -33.02 1.04
C THR A 381 27.12 -34.27 1.52
N GLY A 382 26.46 -35.43 1.57
CA GLY A 382 26.99 -36.71 2.05
C GLY A 382 27.42 -36.70 3.52
N LYS A 383 27.01 -35.69 4.31
CA LYS A 383 27.50 -35.47 5.68
C LYS A 383 26.33 -35.46 6.68
N SER A 384 26.51 -36.09 7.85
CA SER A 384 25.63 -35.88 9.00
C SER A 384 25.90 -34.49 9.59
N GLY A 385 24.88 -33.74 10.03
CA GLY A 385 25.14 -32.37 10.50
C GLY A 385 25.92 -32.28 11.83
N THR A 386 26.14 -33.40 12.52
CA THR A 386 27.12 -33.49 13.61
C THR A 386 28.57 -33.24 13.15
N ARG A 387 28.94 -33.61 11.92
CA ARG A 387 30.30 -33.36 11.39
C ARG A 387 30.54 -31.90 11.00
N ARG A 388 29.51 -31.10 10.71
CA ARG A 388 29.66 -29.64 10.56
C ARG A 388 29.67 -28.92 11.92
N HIS A 389 29.02 -29.49 12.94
CA HIS A 389 28.98 -28.94 14.30
C HIS A 389 30.37 -28.97 14.98
N GLN A 390 31.17 -30.01 14.75
CA GLN A 390 32.49 -30.16 15.40
C GLN A 390 33.61 -29.28 14.82
N ALA A 391 33.44 -28.69 13.64
CA ALA A 391 34.37 -27.65 13.15
C ALA A 391 34.11 -26.27 13.80
N TYR A 392 33.01 -26.11 14.55
CA TYR A 392 32.57 -24.84 15.16
C TYR A 392 32.00 -25.03 16.59
N SER A 393 32.52 -25.99 17.35
CA SER A 393 32.01 -26.43 18.66
C SER A 393 32.05 -25.40 19.80
N GLY A 394 32.35 -24.13 19.52
CA GLY A 394 32.14 -23.01 20.45
C GLY A 394 30.74 -22.39 20.40
N GLN A 395 29.87 -22.72 19.44
CA GLN A 395 28.73 -21.85 19.09
C GLN A 395 27.34 -22.24 19.60
N ARG A 396 27.19 -23.28 20.44
CA ARG A 396 25.88 -23.56 21.07
C ARG A 396 25.47 -22.51 22.11
N LEU A 397 26.42 -21.88 22.80
CA LEU A 397 26.17 -20.67 23.60
C LEU A 397 26.05 -19.41 22.73
N VAL A 398 26.75 -19.38 21.59
CA VAL A 398 26.75 -18.22 20.69
C VAL A 398 25.45 -18.09 19.90
N ALA A 399 24.72 -19.18 19.60
CA ALA A 399 23.43 -19.13 18.92
C ALA A 399 22.33 -18.39 19.70
N ARG A 400 22.32 -18.51 21.05
CA ARG A 400 21.45 -17.67 21.90
C ARG A 400 21.91 -16.22 21.98
N SER A 401 23.23 -15.96 21.94
CA SER A 401 23.77 -14.59 21.97
C SER A 401 23.63 -13.86 20.62
N LEU A 402 23.76 -14.57 19.49
CA LEU A 402 23.61 -14.07 18.13
C LEU A 402 22.16 -13.71 17.84
N ASN A 403 21.17 -14.42 18.40
CA ASN A 403 19.79 -14.01 18.30
C ASN A 403 19.58 -12.62 18.95
N SER A 404 20.24 -12.33 20.08
CA SER A 404 20.18 -10.98 20.68
C SER A 404 20.96 -9.91 19.89
N ALA A 405 22.10 -10.27 19.31
CA ALA A 405 22.97 -9.33 18.58
C ALA A 405 22.47 -9.03 17.16
N LEU A 406 21.84 -9.99 16.48
CA LEU A 406 21.18 -9.79 15.19
C LEU A 406 19.88 -9.01 15.36
N VAL A 407 19.09 -9.30 16.41
CA VAL A 407 17.89 -8.53 16.76
C VAL A 407 18.25 -7.09 17.13
N MET A 408 19.31 -6.84 17.91
CA MET A 408 19.76 -5.46 18.22
C MET A 408 20.25 -4.68 17.01
N ARG A 409 20.87 -5.31 16.00
CA ARG A 409 21.29 -4.61 14.78
C ARG A 409 20.14 -4.29 13.84
N ILE A 410 19.08 -5.10 13.83
CA ILE A 410 17.88 -4.87 13.01
C ILE A 410 16.96 -3.80 13.64
N SER A 411 17.05 -3.53 14.95
CA SER A 411 16.33 -2.44 15.60
C SER A 411 17.01 -1.06 15.53
N CYS A 412 18.18 -0.94 14.89
CA CYS A 412 18.96 0.31 14.79
C CYS A 412 19.30 0.74 13.35
N SER A 413 18.58 0.23 12.36
CA SER A 413 18.62 0.67 10.95
C SER A 413 17.23 0.62 10.36
#